data_AF-Q8W3N7-F1
#
_entry.id   AF-Q8W3N7-F1
#
_cell.length_a   1.000
_cell.length_b   1.000
_cell.length_c   1.000
_cell.angle_alpha   90.00
_cell.angle_beta   90.00
_cell.angle_gamma   90.00
#
_symmetry.space_group_name_H-M   'P 1'
#
loop_
_entity.id
_entity.type
_entity.pdbx_description
1 polymer ?
#
loop_
_entity_poly.entity_id
_entity_poly.type
_entity_poly.pdbx_seq_one_letter_code
_entity_poly.pdbx_strand_id
1 'polypeptide(L)'
;TRPMKSIILGKYHYMLYILALAMQPRMLLTVDEDLKPLSVPVCVGQAVDVVGQAGRPKTITGFQTHSTPVLLAAGERAELATEKYLPLTPVLEGFVILRNNPEYHED
;
A
#
# COMPACT_ATOMS: atom_id res chain seq x y z
N THR A 1 30.82 -19.42 -0.33
CA THR A 1 29.51 -19.20 0.33
C THR A 1 29.71 -19.01 1.82
N ARG A 2 29.13 -17.93 2.41
CA ARG A 2 29.08 -17.54 3.85
C ARG A 2 30.19 -16.65 4.46
N PRO A 3 30.18 -15.33 4.17
CA PRO A 3 30.80 -14.31 5.02
C PRO A 3 29.85 -13.69 6.09
N MET A 4 28.54 -13.94 6.05
CA MET A 4 27.56 -13.21 6.89
C MET A 4 27.47 -13.66 8.36
N LYS A 5 27.89 -14.89 8.72
CA LYS A 5 27.71 -15.41 10.09
C LYS A 5 28.58 -14.70 11.14
N SER A 6 29.77 -14.23 10.77
CA SER A 6 30.70 -13.56 11.70
C SER A 6 30.41 -12.08 11.93
N ILE A 7 29.65 -11.44 11.03
CA ILE A 7 29.37 -10.00 11.08
C ILE A 7 28.12 -9.72 11.92
N ILE A 8 27.03 -10.46 11.68
CA ILE A 8 25.72 -10.15 12.25
C ILE A 8 25.57 -10.65 13.71
N LEU A 9 26.10 -11.85 14.03
CA LEU A 9 26.05 -12.44 15.38
C LEU A 9 27.41 -12.44 16.12
N GLY A 10 28.48 -11.99 15.47
CA GLY A 10 29.81 -11.84 16.06
C GLY A 10 30.04 -10.41 16.52
N LYS A 11 31.16 -9.77 16.14
CA LYS A 11 31.60 -8.46 16.68
C LYS A 11 30.55 -7.34 16.72
N TYR A 12 29.57 -7.34 15.80
CA TYR A 12 28.61 -6.27 15.62
C TYR A 12 27.16 -6.68 15.93
N HIS A 13 26.93 -7.42 17.03
CA HIS A 13 25.61 -7.85 17.49
C HIS A 13 24.57 -6.70 17.57
N TYR A 14 25.01 -5.47 17.84
CA TYR A 14 24.16 -4.29 17.95
C TYR A 14 23.63 -3.77 16.60
N MET A 15 24.22 -4.19 15.47
CA MET A 15 23.73 -3.79 14.15
C MET A 15 22.31 -4.30 13.90
N LEU A 16 21.91 -5.44 14.49
CA LEU A 16 20.54 -5.94 14.39
C LEU A 16 19.52 -4.99 15.05
N TYR A 17 19.87 -4.34 16.16
CA TYR A 17 18.97 -3.37 16.82
C TYR A 17 18.78 -2.11 15.97
N ILE A 18 19.83 -1.64 15.30
CA ILE A 18 19.76 -0.48 14.40
C ILE A 18 18.98 -0.85 13.13
N LEU A 19 19.24 -2.04 12.56
CA LEU A 19 18.56 -2.51 11.37
C LEU A 19 17.06 -2.74 11.62
N ALA A 20 16.70 -3.32 12.78
CA ALA A 20 15.30 -3.55 13.15
C ALA A 20 14.50 -2.23 13.23
N LEU A 21 15.12 -1.16 13.74
CA LEU A 21 14.50 0.17 13.77
C LEU A 21 14.41 0.82 12.38
N ALA A 22 15.33 0.49 11.47
CA ALA A 22 15.33 1.00 10.10
C ALA A 22 14.34 0.28 9.17
N MET A 23 13.82 -0.88 9.56
CA MET A 23 12.80 -1.61 8.79
C MET A 23 11.43 -0.94 8.96
N GLN A 24 11.12 0.03 8.11
CA GLN A 24 9.77 0.59 8.01
C GLN A 24 8.95 -0.17 6.97
N PRO A 25 7.88 -0.90 7.36
CA PRO A 25 7.02 -1.58 6.41
C PRO A 25 6.21 -0.57 5.60
N ARG A 26 6.03 -0.85 4.30
CA ARG A 26 5.08 -0.11 3.45
C ARG A 26 3.68 -0.67 3.69
N MET A 27 2.92 -0.03 4.56
CA MET A 27 1.54 -0.38 4.88
C MET A 27 0.60 0.66 4.25
N LEU A 28 -0.59 0.24 3.82
CA LEU A 28 -1.72 1.11 3.49
C LEU A 28 -2.84 0.91 4.51
N LEU A 29 -3.24 2.01 5.16
CA LEU A 29 -4.38 2.10 6.05
C LEU A 29 -5.26 3.26 5.62
N THR A 30 -6.56 3.03 5.52
CA THR A 30 -7.53 4.06 5.15
C THR A 30 -8.30 4.52 6.38
N VAL A 31 -8.50 5.83 6.45
CA VAL A 31 -9.22 6.52 7.52
C VAL A 31 -10.27 7.44 6.90
N ASP A 32 -11.39 7.59 7.59
CA ASP A 32 -12.46 8.51 7.20
C ASP A 32 -12.14 9.95 7.64
N GLU A 33 -12.97 10.93 7.29
CA GLU A 33 -12.84 12.33 7.69
C GLU A 33 -12.87 12.51 9.23
N ASP A 34 -13.61 11.63 9.92
CA ASP A 34 -13.68 11.53 11.38
C ASP A 34 -12.45 10.85 12.02
N LEU A 35 -11.40 10.54 11.24
CA LEU A 35 -10.22 9.75 11.63
C LEU A 35 -10.55 8.33 12.15
N LYS A 36 -11.72 7.80 11.78
CA LYS A 36 -12.10 6.42 12.09
C LYS A 36 -11.47 5.48 11.07
N PRO A 37 -10.93 4.31 11.48
CA PRO A 37 -10.39 3.35 10.54
C PRO A 37 -11.51 2.83 9.64
N LEU A 38 -11.26 2.85 8.34
CA LEU A 38 -12.20 2.40 7.32
C LEU A 38 -11.60 1.18 6.61
N SER A 39 -12.42 0.17 6.35
CA SER A 39 -12.01 -1.00 5.56
C SER A 39 -12.59 -0.87 4.16
N VAL A 40 -11.74 -0.52 3.19
CA VAL A 40 -12.14 -0.33 1.79
C VAL A 40 -11.43 -1.37 0.92
N PRO A 41 -12.11 -1.92 -0.10
CA PRO A 41 -11.46 -2.80 -1.06
C PRO A 41 -10.45 -2.02 -1.92
N VAL A 42 -9.22 -2.53 -1.97
CA VAL A 42 -8.09 -2.01 -2.73
C VAL A 42 -7.51 -3.12 -3.62
N CYS A 43 -7.17 -2.77 -4.85
CA CYS A 43 -6.42 -3.66 -5.73
C CYS A 43 -4.93 -3.37 -5.53
N VAL A 44 -4.11 -4.43 -5.38
CA VAL A 44 -2.66 -4.31 -5.22
C VAL A 44 -1.97 -5.00 -6.38
N GLY A 45 -0.95 -4.35 -6.93
CA GLY A 45 -0.26 -4.85 -8.11
C GLY A 45 1.05 -4.14 -8.37
N GLN A 46 1.82 -4.65 -9.33
CA GLN A 46 3.04 -3.98 -9.79
C GLN A 46 2.69 -2.63 -10.43
N ALA A 47 3.47 -1.61 -10.08
CA ALA A 47 3.35 -0.29 -10.67
C ALA A 47 3.75 -0.32 -12.15
N VAL A 48 2.83 0.08 -13.03
CA VAL A 48 3.06 0.24 -14.47
C VAL A 48 2.42 1.55 -14.94
N ASP A 49 3.03 2.28 -15.87
CA ASP A 49 2.52 3.61 -16.25
C ASP A 49 1.09 3.56 -16.80
N VAL A 50 0.79 2.55 -17.62
CA VAL A 50 -0.56 2.25 -18.11
C VAL A 50 -0.66 0.75 -18.42
N VAL A 51 -1.65 0.05 -17.83
CA VAL A 51 -2.08 -1.26 -18.35
C VAL A 51 -3.00 -1.02 -19.55
N GLY A 52 -2.78 -1.72 -20.66
CA GLY A 52 -3.55 -1.62 -21.91
C GLY A 52 -5.00 -2.12 -21.85
N GLN A 53 -5.75 -1.79 -20.79
CA GLN A 53 -7.17 -2.05 -20.72
C GLN A 53 -7.92 -1.01 -21.56
N ALA A 54 -8.76 -1.49 -22.48
CA ALA A 54 -9.60 -0.63 -23.29
C ALA A 54 -10.61 0.12 -22.41
N GLY A 55 -10.61 1.45 -22.49
CA GLY A 55 -11.63 2.33 -21.88
C GLY A 55 -11.26 2.94 -20.52
N ARG A 56 -10.45 2.29 -19.67
CA ARG A 56 -9.98 2.87 -18.40
C ARG A 56 -8.52 2.47 -18.13
N PRO A 57 -7.55 3.39 -18.32
CA PRO A 57 -6.16 3.09 -18.00
C PRO A 57 -6.01 2.88 -16.50
N LYS A 58 -5.53 1.70 -16.08
CA LYS A 58 -5.12 1.43 -14.69
C LYS A 58 -3.60 1.50 -14.57
N THR A 59 -3.09 2.00 -13.45
CA THR A 59 -1.65 2.13 -13.18
C THR A 59 -1.09 0.90 -12.43
N ILE A 60 -1.93 -0.11 -12.15
CA ILE A 60 -1.52 -1.37 -11.50
C ILE A 60 -1.80 -2.60 -12.36
N THR A 61 -0.90 -3.58 -12.30
CA THR A 61 -1.15 -4.93 -12.84
C THR A 61 -1.83 -5.82 -11.81
N GLY A 62 -3.00 -6.37 -12.10
CA GLY A 62 -3.63 -7.39 -11.26
C GLY A 62 -5.10 -7.12 -10.97
N PHE A 63 -5.85 -8.20 -10.75
CA PHE A 63 -7.29 -8.17 -10.47
C PHE A 63 -7.63 -8.65 -9.05
N GLN A 64 -6.62 -8.90 -8.20
CA GLN A 64 -6.87 -9.34 -6.84
C GLN A 64 -7.19 -8.13 -5.94
N THR A 65 -8.39 -8.16 -5.36
CA THR A 65 -8.85 -7.18 -4.40
C THR A 65 -8.57 -7.65 -2.98
N HIS A 66 -7.97 -6.79 -2.17
CA HIS A 66 -7.73 -6.96 -0.74
C HIS A 66 -8.48 -5.88 0.03
N SER A 67 -8.81 -6.12 1.30
CA SER A 67 -9.41 -5.12 2.19
C SER A 67 -8.32 -4.44 3.04
N THR A 68 -8.37 -3.11 3.18
CA THR A 68 -7.44 -2.39 4.08
C THR A 68 -7.64 -2.77 5.55
N PRO A 69 -6.55 -2.90 6.36
CA PRO A 69 -5.16 -2.55 6.06
C PRO A 69 -4.38 -3.63 5.29
N VAL A 70 -3.51 -3.22 4.37
CA VAL A 70 -2.70 -4.12 3.53
C VAL A 70 -1.22 -3.76 3.61
N LEU A 71 -0.34 -4.76 3.54
CA LEU A 71 1.10 -4.58 3.37
C LEU A 71 1.45 -4.64 1.89
N LEU A 72 2.14 -3.61 1.39
CA LEU A 72 2.60 -3.52 0.01
C LEU A 72 4.03 -4.06 -0.09
N ALA A 73 4.27 -4.95 -1.05
CA ALA A 73 5.62 -5.41 -1.34
C ALA A 73 6.44 -4.33 -2.06
N ALA A 74 7.73 -4.59 -2.25
CA ALA A 74 8.60 -3.71 -3.01
C ALA A 74 8.16 -3.64 -4.48
N GLY A 75 7.94 -2.43 -4.99
CA GLY A 75 7.48 -2.20 -6.38
C GLY A 75 5.96 -2.34 -6.59
N GLU A 76 5.21 -2.72 -5.56
CA GLU A 76 3.76 -2.73 -5.61
C GLU A 76 3.17 -1.34 -5.32
N ARG A 77 2.01 -1.09 -5.94
CA ARG A 77 1.13 0.05 -5.70
C ARG A 77 -0.29 -0.44 -5.45
N ALA A 78 -1.05 0.34 -4.70
CA ALA A 78 -2.46 0.12 -4.46
C ALA A 78 -3.32 1.14 -5.23
N GLU A 79 -4.48 0.70 -5.68
CA GLU A 79 -5.56 1.54 -6.20
C GLU A 79 -6.88 1.17 -5.51
N LEU A 80 -7.79 2.13 -5.34
CA LEU A 80 -9.14 1.85 -4.82
C LEU A 80 -9.92 1.00 -5.83
N ALA A 81 -10.59 -0.05 -5.35
CA ALA A 81 -11.41 -0.90 -6.21
C ALA A 81 -12.81 -0.32 -6.47
N THR A 82 -13.25 0.66 -5.68
CA THR A 82 -14.60 1.23 -5.70
C THR A 82 -14.54 2.75 -5.77
N GLU A 83 -15.48 3.37 -6.50
CA GLU A 83 -15.58 4.82 -6.68
C GLU A 83 -16.37 5.53 -5.56
N LYS A 84 -16.80 4.78 -4.52
CA LYS A 84 -17.56 5.29 -3.37
C LYS A 84 -16.76 6.30 -2.54
N TYR A 85 -15.43 6.14 -2.52
CA TYR A 85 -14.53 6.98 -1.76
C TYR A 85 -13.50 7.63 -2.67
N LEU A 86 -13.19 8.90 -2.41
CA LEU A 86 -12.13 9.65 -3.07
C LEU A 86 -10.95 9.84 -2.10
N PRO A 87 -9.73 9.45 -2.49
CA PRO A 87 -8.56 9.68 -1.66
C PRO A 87 -8.12 11.15 -1.76
N LEU A 88 -7.73 11.72 -0.62
CA LEU A 88 -7.17 13.09 -0.60
C LEU A 88 -5.76 13.16 -1.20
N THR A 89 -5.04 12.04 -1.20
CA THR A 89 -3.68 11.94 -1.74
C THR A 89 -3.68 11.10 -3.02
N PRO A 90 -2.85 11.47 -4.02
CA PRO A 90 -2.75 10.71 -5.27
C PRO A 90 -2.03 9.36 -5.07
N VAL A 91 -1.31 9.18 -3.97
CA VAL A 91 -0.58 7.95 -3.64
C VAL A 91 -1.25 7.27 -2.45
N LEU A 92 -1.56 5.98 -2.60
CA LEU A 92 -2.15 5.15 -1.56
C LEU A 92 -1.08 4.39 -0.76
N GLU A 93 -0.34 5.13 0.06
CA GLU A 93 0.70 4.58 0.94
C GLU A 93 0.64 5.21 2.33
N GLY A 94 0.92 4.42 3.37
CA GLY A 94 0.85 4.87 4.75
C GLY A 94 -0.59 5.04 5.23
N PHE A 95 -0.88 6.21 5.79
CA PHE A 95 -2.21 6.59 6.25
C PHE A 95 -2.86 7.49 5.21
N VAL A 96 -3.97 7.04 4.65
CA VAL A 96 -4.70 7.78 3.61
C VAL A 96 -6.09 8.13 4.12
N ILE A 97 -6.42 9.41 4.05
CA ILE A 97 -7.77 9.89 4.36
C ILE A 97 -8.63 9.79 3.11
N LEU A 98 -9.75 9.09 3.26
CA LEU A 98 -10.77 8.91 2.26
C LEU A 98 -11.96 9.83 2.56
N ARG A 99 -12.49 10.46 1.52
CA ARG A 99 -13.75 11.21 1.58
C ARG A 99 -14.85 10.44 0.86
N ASN A 100 -16.09 10.59 1.32
CA ASN A 100 -17.23 10.10 0.54
C ASN A 100 -17.32 10.86 -0.79
N ASN A 101 -17.53 10.12 -1.87
CA ASN A 101 -17.70 10.70 -3.20
C ASN A 101 -19.13 11.27 -3.35
N PRO A 102 -19.32 12.59 -3.54
CA PRO A 102 -20.65 13.19 -3.70
C PRO A 102 -21.32 12.84 -5.04
N GLU A 103 -20.55 12.41 -6.04
CA GLU A 103 -21.07 12.01 -7.37
C GLU A 103 -21.42 10.52 -7.44
N TYR A 104 -21.17 9.77 -6.35
CA TYR A 104 -21.47 8.36 -6.30
C TYR A 104 -22.98 8.15 -6.05
N HIS A 105 -23.67 7.67 -7.09
CA HIS A 105 -25.03 7.18 -6.98
C HIS A 105 -24.99 5.65 -6.81
N GLU A 106 -25.58 5.16 -5.71
CA GLU A 106 -25.91 3.74 -5.57
C GLU A 106 -27.09 3.45 -6.51
N ASP A 107 -26.82 2.90 -7.69
CA ASP A 107 -27.84 2.26 -8.53
C ASP A 107 -28.33 0.95 -7.90
#